data_AF-A0A3C1PYM3-F1
#
_entry.id   AF-A0A3C1PYM3-F1
#
_cell.length_a   1.000
_cell.length_b   1.000
_cell.length_c   1.000
_cell.angle_alpha   90.00
_cell.angle_beta   90.00
_cell.angle_gamma   90.00
#
_symmetry.space_group_name_H-M   'P 1'
#
loop_
_entity.id
_entity.type
_entity.pdbx_description
1 polymer ?
#
loop_
_entity_poly.entity_id
_entity_poly.type
_entity_poly.pdbx_seq_one_letter_code
_entity_poly.pdbx_strand_id
1 'polypeptide(L)'
;RNPLDRLLEIVRLTEEEQIIEWLCERCNGYFVRNPSTSSQQNFEVLPATNEIVSQFSNLLSRISQAAVDNSISLDEAREIREHWDRLKGIGEGFVRCCEEGDFTKMEQEKNKDQGPRKTLY
;
A
#
# COMPACT_ATOMS: atom_id res chain seq x y z
N ARG A 1 16.05 -26.65 14.52
CA ARG A 1 15.28 -25.37 14.54
C ARG A 1 16.00 -24.41 13.60
N ASN A 2 15.30 -23.91 12.58
CA ASN A 2 15.88 -22.99 11.61
C ASN A 2 16.17 -21.65 12.33
N PRO A 3 17.32 -20.98 12.10
CA PRO A 3 17.59 -19.66 12.65
C PRO A 3 16.48 -18.63 12.36
N LEU A 4 15.77 -18.77 11.23
CA LEU A 4 14.62 -17.94 10.89
C LEU A 4 13.43 -18.15 11.83
N ASP A 5 13.18 -19.39 12.28
CA ASP A 5 12.09 -19.68 13.22
C ASP A 5 12.28 -18.95 14.55
N ARG A 6 13.54 -18.79 14.99
CA ARG A 6 13.87 -18.08 16.23
C ARG A 6 13.64 -16.58 16.11
N LEU A 7 14.01 -15.97 14.98
CA LEU A 7 13.72 -14.56 14.73
C LEU A 7 12.21 -14.31 14.72
N LEU A 8 11.45 -15.23 14.11
CA LEU A 8 10.00 -15.15 14.06
C LEU A 8 9.37 -15.31 15.46
N GLU A 9 9.94 -16.16 16.31
CA GLU A 9 9.55 -16.30 17.73
C GLU A 9 9.84 -15.03 18.55
N ILE A 10 11.01 -14.40 18.34
CA ILE A 10 11.36 -13.13 19.00
C ILE A 10 10.38 -12.02 18.62
N VAL A 11 10.15 -11.82 17.31
CA VAL A 11 9.20 -10.81 16.81
C VAL A 11 7.80 -11.03 17.37
N ARG A 12 7.34 -12.30 17.45
CA ARG A 12 6.03 -12.62 18.03
C ARG A 12 5.94 -12.33 19.53
N LEU A 13 7.03 -12.51 20.27
CA LEU A 13 7.06 -12.28 21.72
C LEU A 13 7.22 -10.80 22.08
N THR A 14 7.92 -10.03 21.27
CA THR A 14 8.14 -8.60 21.51
C THR A 14 7.02 -7.75 20.93
N GLU A 15 6.34 -8.22 19.87
CA GLU A 15 5.40 -7.43 19.06
C GLU A 15 6.00 -6.14 18.49
N GLU A 16 7.34 -6.03 18.49
CA GLU A 16 8.07 -4.87 18.01
C GLU A 16 8.51 -5.04 16.56
N GLU A 17 7.94 -4.25 15.67
CA GLU A 17 8.26 -4.25 14.23
C GLU A 17 9.67 -3.69 13.94
N GLN A 18 10.21 -2.88 14.85
CA GLN A 18 11.55 -2.27 14.75
C GLN A 18 12.67 -3.31 14.56
N ILE A 19 12.50 -4.53 15.08
CA ILE A 19 13.46 -5.62 14.91
C ILE A 19 13.56 -6.04 13.45
N ILE A 20 12.42 -6.08 12.74
CA ILE A 20 12.35 -6.44 11.32
C ILE A 20 12.91 -5.29 10.48
N GLU A 21 12.51 -4.05 10.79
CA GLU A 21 13.02 -2.84 10.12
C GLU A 21 14.54 -2.77 10.20
N TRP A 22 15.11 -2.94 11.39
CA TRP A 22 16.55 -2.96 11.62
C TRP A 22 17.26 -4.05 10.80
N LEU A 23 16.67 -5.25 10.71
CA LEU A 23 17.21 -6.35 9.92
C LEU A 23 17.21 -6.03 8.42
N CYS A 24 16.14 -5.41 7.93
CA CYS A 24 16.04 -4.95 6.56
C CYS A 24 17.08 -3.86 6.27
N GLU A 25 17.27 -2.89 7.16
CA GLU A 25 18.27 -1.83 7.01
C GLU A 25 19.69 -2.39 6.91
N ARG A 26 20.03 -3.43 7.69
CA ARG A 26 21.34 -4.10 7.61
C ARG A 26 21.61 -4.77 6.27
N CYS A 27 20.56 -5.12 5.54
CA CYS A 27 20.61 -5.68 4.20
C CYS A 27 20.39 -4.63 3.11
N ASN A 28 20.45 -3.35 3.46
CA ASN A 28 20.21 -2.23 2.54
C ASN A 28 18.79 -2.25 1.93
N GLY A 29 17.85 -2.88 2.62
CA GLY A 29 16.43 -2.96 2.30
C GLY A 29 15.57 -2.19 3.31
N TYR A 30 14.26 -2.32 3.17
CA TYR A 30 13.29 -1.71 4.09
C TYR A 30 12.07 -2.62 4.23
N PHE A 31 11.49 -2.68 5.43
CA PHE A 31 10.29 -3.45 5.69
C PHE A 31 9.05 -2.61 5.43
N VAL A 32 8.14 -3.09 4.58
CA VAL A 32 6.81 -2.49 4.42
C VAL A 32 5.81 -3.52 4.88
N ARG A 33 5.02 -3.17 5.88
CA ARG A 33 3.98 -4.06 6.38
C ARG A 33 2.87 -4.17 5.33
N ASN A 34 2.53 -5.41 4.97
CA ASN A 34 1.39 -5.65 4.10
C ASN A 34 0.10 -5.21 4.81
N PRO A 35 -0.86 -4.63 4.09
CA PRO A 35 -2.14 -4.22 4.68
C PRO A 35 -2.86 -5.43 5.29
N SER A 36 -3.46 -5.23 6.47
CA SER A 36 -4.20 -6.28 7.18
C SER A 36 -5.48 -6.65 6.41
N THR A 37 -5.56 -7.92 5.99
CA THR A 37 -6.70 -8.50 5.27
C THR A 37 -7.98 -8.60 6.11
N SER A 38 -7.92 -8.33 7.42
CA SER A 38 -9.06 -8.38 8.35
C SER A 38 -10.12 -7.31 8.09
N SER A 39 -9.76 -6.23 7.39
CA SER A 39 -10.73 -5.29 6.85
C SER A 39 -11.22 -5.85 5.52
N GLN A 40 -12.38 -6.50 5.54
CA GLN A 40 -13.22 -6.73 4.37
C GLN A 40 -13.71 -5.38 3.78
N GLN A 41 -12.80 -4.45 3.53
CA GLN A 41 -13.10 -3.33 2.65
C GLN A 41 -13.10 -3.91 1.26
N ASN A 42 -14.29 -3.96 0.66
CA ASN A 42 -14.50 -4.25 -0.75
C ASN A 42 -13.51 -3.41 -1.55
N PHE A 43 -12.40 -4.03 -1.94
CA PHE A 43 -11.37 -3.38 -2.74
C PHE A 43 -11.86 -3.47 -4.17
N GLU A 44 -12.73 -2.54 -4.57
CA GLU A 44 -13.06 -2.40 -5.98
C GLU A 44 -11.76 -2.04 -6.72
N VAL A 45 -11.30 -2.95 -7.58
CA VAL A 45 -10.00 -2.83 -8.29
C VAL A 45 -9.88 -1.56 -9.11
N LEU A 46 -10.98 -1.06 -9.67
CA LEU A 46 -10.97 0.13 -10.53
C LEU A 46 -10.84 1.46 -9.74
N PRO A 47 -11.64 1.73 -8.70
CA PRO A 47 -11.41 2.84 -7.77
C PRO A 47 -10.02 2.80 -7.14
N ALA A 48 -9.56 1.62 -6.70
CA ALA A 48 -8.25 1.46 -6.10
C ALA A 48 -7.10 1.77 -7.08
N THR A 49 -7.20 1.37 -8.34
CA THR A 49 -6.17 1.67 -9.35
C THR A 49 -6.07 3.18 -9.63
N ASN A 50 -7.21 3.86 -9.78
CA ASN A 50 -7.21 5.32 -9.97
C ASN A 50 -6.67 6.07 -8.74
N GLU A 51 -7.01 5.58 -7.55
CA GLU A 51 -6.48 6.12 -6.30
C GLU A 51 -4.96 5.93 -6.19
N ILE A 52 -4.44 4.75 -6.54
CA ILE A 52 -2.99 4.49 -6.62
C ILE A 52 -2.31 5.48 -7.57
N VAL A 53 -2.82 5.63 -8.80
CA VAL A 53 -2.25 6.57 -9.80
C VAL A 53 -2.28 8.01 -9.31
N SER A 54 -3.36 8.41 -8.64
CA SER A 54 -3.50 9.75 -8.05
C SER A 54 -2.47 9.98 -6.93
N GLN A 55 -2.33 9.02 -6.01
CA GLN A 55 -1.36 9.11 -4.91
C GLN A 55 0.09 9.11 -5.42
N PHE A 56 0.42 8.30 -6.44
CA PHE A 56 1.72 8.32 -7.12
C PHE A 56 2.01 9.70 -7.73
N SER A 57 1.03 10.26 -8.44
CA SER A 57 1.15 11.54 -9.12
C SER A 57 1.38 12.69 -8.12
N ASN A 58 0.67 12.66 -6.99
CA ASN A 58 0.84 13.64 -5.92
C ASN A 58 2.24 13.55 -5.29
N LEU A 59 2.72 12.33 -5.00
CA LEU A 59 4.07 12.13 -4.46
C LEU A 59 5.15 12.66 -5.41
N LEU A 60 5.06 12.34 -6.70
CA LEU A 60 6.00 12.84 -7.72
C LEU A 60 5.95 14.37 -7.84
N SER A 61 4.77 14.97 -7.72
CA SER A 61 4.61 16.43 -7.70
C SER A 61 5.31 17.06 -6.48
N ARG A 62 5.18 16.48 -5.29
CA ARG A 62 5.85 16.97 -4.06
C ARG A 62 7.36 16.86 -4.17
N ILE A 63 7.88 15.73 -4.69
CA ILE A 63 9.32 15.54 -4.93
C ILE A 63 9.84 16.57 -5.93
N SER A 64 9.08 16.81 -7.01
CA SER A 64 9.45 17.79 -8.04
C SER A 64 9.50 19.21 -7.48
N GLN A 65 8.52 19.62 -6.66
CA GLN A 65 8.51 20.92 -6.00
C GLN A 65 9.70 21.08 -5.06
N ALA A 66 9.98 20.09 -4.21
CA ALA A 66 11.11 20.13 -3.29
C ALA A 66 12.47 20.17 -4.01
N ALA A 67 12.56 19.55 -5.20
CA ALA A 67 13.74 19.62 -6.05
C ALA A 67 13.93 21.00 -6.71
N VAL A 68 12.84 21.68 -7.08
CA VAL A 68 12.88 23.04 -7.65
C VAL A 68 13.34 24.06 -6.61
N ASP A 69 12.92 23.89 -5.35
CA ASP A 69 13.31 24.75 -4.24
C ASP A 69 14.76 24.49 -3.76
N ASN A 70 15.45 23.52 -4.38
CA ASN A 70 16.85 23.19 -4.21
C ASN A 70 17.28 22.93 -2.75
N SER A 71 16.30 22.59 -1.91
CA SER A 71 16.41 22.45 -0.47
C SER A 71 15.29 21.52 -0.03
N ILE A 72 15.63 20.25 0.22
CA ILE A 72 14.72 19.32 0.90
C ILE A 72 15.07 19.38 2.39
N SER A 73 14.15 19.90 3.20
CA SER A 73 14.27 19.87 4.65
C SER A 73 14.19 18.44 5.19
N LEU A 74 14.68 18.23 6.41
CA LEU A 74 14.59 16.91 7.07
C LEU A 74 13.13 16.45 7.24
N ASP A 75 12.23 17.38 7.50
CA ASP A 75 10.80 17.09 7.67
C ASP A 75 10.15 16.71 6.32
N GLU A 76 10.46 17.42 5.24
CA GLU A 76 9.98 17.05 3.89
C GLU A 76 10.51 15.69 3.44
N ALA A 77 11.79 15.40 3.71
CA ALA A 77 12.36 14.09 3.41
C ALA A 77 11.64 12.96 4.18
N ARG A 78 11.28 13.20 5.45
CA ARG A 78 10.48 12.27 6.25
C ARG A 78 9.08 12.11 5.66
N GLU A 79 8.41 13.19 5.31
CA GLU A 79 7.08 13.12 4.70
C GLU A 79 7.10 12.36 3.36
N ILE A 80 8.09 12.60 2.49
CA ILE A 80 8.25 11.87 1.23
C ILE A 80 8.41 10.38 1.50
N ARG A 81 9.20 10.01 2.52
CA ARG A 81 9.41 8.61 2.91
C ARG A 81 8.12 7.96 3.41
N GLU A 82 7.37 8.61 4.29
CA GLU A 82 6.10 8.11 4.81
C GLU A 82 5.07 7.88 3.68
N HIS A 83 4.94 8.84 2.76
CA HIS A 83 4.03 8.71 1.61
C HIS A 83 4.46 7.57 0.67
N TRP A 84 5.76 7.43 0.41
CA TRP A 84 6.31 6.34 -0.38
C TRP A 84 6.03 4.96 0.25
N ASP A 85 6.19 4.84 1.57
CA ASP A 85 5.96 3.60 2.30
C ASP A 85 4.49 3.18 2.29
N ARG A 86 3.58 4.14 2.52
CA ARG A 86 2.13 3.90 2.39
C ARG A 86 1.78 3.39 1.00
N LEU A 87 2.35 4.00 -0.03
CA LEU A 87 2.05 3.70 -1.41
C LEU A 87 2.57 2.32 -1.85
N LYS A 88 3.74 1.90 -1.36
CA LYS A 88 4.20 0.49 -1.48
C LYS A 88 3.20 -0.47 -0.85
N GLY A 89 2.66 -0.17 0.34
CA GLY A 89 1.68 -1.01 1.02
C GLY A 89 0.37 -1.15 0.23
N ILE A 90 -0.14 -0.07 -0.36
CA ILE A 90 -1.33 -0.11 -1.22
C ILE A 90 -1.08 -0.95 -2.48
N GLY A 91 0.08 -0.77 -3.14
CA GLY A 91 0.47 -1.56 -4.31
C GLY A 91 0.58 -3.06 -4.01
N GLU A 92 1.19 -3.41 -2.89
CA GLU A 92 1.29 -4.80 -2.42
C GLU A 92 -0.08 -5.41 -2.11
N GLY A 93 -0.98 -4.64 -1.47
CA GLY A 93 -2.37 -5.06 -1.24
C GLY A 93 -3.10 -5.38 -2.54
N PHE A 94 -2.92 -4.54 -3.57
CA PHE A 94 -3.48 -4.77 -4.89
C PHE A 94 -2.95 -6.05 -5.56
N VAL A 95 -1.63 -6.26 -5.53
CA VAL A 95 -0.99 -7.47 -6.10
C VAL A 95 -1.52 -8.72 -5.40
N ARG A 96 -1.59 -8.69 -4.06
CA ARG A 96 -2.13 -9.80 -3.27
C ARG A 96 -3.59 -10.11 -3.62
N CYS A 97 -4.44 -9.08 -3.81
CA CYS A 97 -5.82 -9.30 -4.27
C CYS A 97 -5.87 -9.99 -5.64
N CYS A 98 -4.92 -9.70 -6.54
CA CYS A 98 -4.82 -10.37 -7.82
C CYS A 98 -4.35 -11.84 -7.67
N GLU A 99 -3.40 -12.11 -6.78
CA GLU A 99 -2.88 -13.45 -6.49
C GLU A 99 -3.92 -14.37 -5.81
N GLU A 100 -4.74 -13.81 -4.92
CA GLU A 100 -5.80 -14.53 -4.22
C GLU A 100 -7.01 -14.85 -5.12
N GLY A 101 -7.05 -14.32 -6.35
CA GLY A 101 -8.03 -14.68 -7.37
C GLY A 101 -9.46 -14.19 -7.10
N ASP A 102 -9.66 -13.26 -6.16
CA ASP A 102 -10.96 -12.71 -5.78
C ASP A 102 -11.48 -11.67 -6.80
N PHE A 103 -11.41 -12.00 -8.09
CA PHE A 103 -11.98 -11.20 -9.19
C PHE A 103 -13.52 -11.31 -9.27
N THR A 104 -14.12 -12.29 -8.58
CA THR A 104 -15.57 -12.56 -8.63
C THR A 104 -16.41 -11.57 -7.84
N LYS A 105 -15.86 -10.92 -6.81
CA LYS A 105 -16.51 -9.76 -6.17
C LYS A 105 -16.50 -8.51 -7.06
N MET A 106 -15.55 -8.43 -8.00
CA MET A 106 -15.33 -7.25 -8.85
C MET A 106 -16.37 -7.11 -9.99
N GLU A 107 -16.96 -8.21 -10.46
CA GLU A 107 -18.03 -8.16 -11.47
C GLU A 107 -19.42 -7.88 -10.87
N GLN A 108 -19.67 -8.29 -9.62
CA GLN A 108 -21.01 -8.21 -9.01
C GLN A 108 -21.42 -6.79 -8.62
N GLU A 109 -20.49 -5.90 -8.28
CA GLU A 109 -20.78 -4.48 -7.98
C GLU A 109 -20.93 -3.64 -9.26
N LYS A 110 -20.16 -3.95 -10.32
CA LYS A 110 -20.27 -3.29 -11.63
C LYS A 110 -21.65 -3.46 -12.28
N ASN A 111 -22.35 -4.57 -11.98
CA ASN A 111 -23.72 -4.83 -12.42
C ASN A 111 -24.80 -4.23 -11.52
N LYS A 112 -24.49 -3.79 -10.28
CA LYS A 112 -25.46 -3.12 -9.39
C LYS A 112 -25.58 -1.62 -9.68
N ASP A 113 -24.51 -0.99 -10.15
CA ASP A 113 -24.50 0.45 -10.47
C ASP A 113 -25.08 0.76 -11.87
N GLN A 114 -25.37 -0.27 -12.67
CA GLN A 114 -26.23 -0.16 -13.86
C GLN A 114 -27.70 -0.38 -13.49
N GLY A 115 -28.22 0.45 -12.59
CA GLY A 115 -29.67 0.58 -12.41
C GLY A 115 -30.33 0.99 -13.74
N PRO A 116 -31.56 0.53 -14.05
CA PRO A 116 -32.16 0.71 -15.36
C PRO A 116 -32.23 2.21 -15.71
N ARG A 117 -31.59 2.60 -16.82
CA ARG A 117 -31.76 3.93 -17.41
C ARG A 117 -33.25 4.15 -17.61
N LYS A 118 -33.88 4.97 -16.76
CA LYS A 118 -35.25 5.44 -16.98
C LYS A 118 -35.25 6.22 -18.29
N THR A 119 -35.72 5.59 -19.36
CA THR A 119 -36.08 6.27 -20.59
C THR A 119 -37.29 7.14 -20.28
N LEU A 120 -37.11 8.45 -20.33
CA LEU A 120 -38.19 9.42 -20.33
C LEU A 120 -38.90 9.36 -21.69
N TYR A 121 -40.06 8.71 -21.72
CA TYR A 121 -41.13 8.96 -22.69
C TYR A 121 -42.40 9.23 -21.91
#